data_AF-A0AA90QPL5-F1
#
_entry.id   AF-A0AA90QPL5-F1
#
_cell.length_a   1.000
_cell.length_b   1.000
_cell.length_c   1.000
_cell.angle_alpha   90.00
_cell.angle_beta   90.00
_cell.angle_gamma   90.00
#
_symmetry.space_group_name_H-M   'P 1'
#
loop_
_entity.id
_entity.type
_entity.pdbx_description
1 polymer ?
#
loop_
_entity_poly.entity_id
_entity_poly.type
_entity_poly.pdbx_seq_one_letter_code
_entity_poly.pdbx_strand_id
1 'polypeptide(L)'
;MDVDERPKRVRVKVSAFSNLNVAERQIRLGGLVLCSTSACYQPETAPYIDLRTTSTLGPANIADFMMPPSTITHVYLTPIAGGAGLEGSLALETPFTFDKDFFGGEIMLVVAKRGNGYAPVQSATGLIGGPPSTSVYYIPNTATVARLPKDVVLTLPAGAMARPAVFNTLAHDTGNRFPMVDVYPYVDLAVPGTIDMRAIARPPKGLTAGAPPPTPAVAMVPAPAYPANRQGAPVDDNATSSKTTFIKTGVFHGYPVRPR
;
A
#
# COMPACT_ATOMS: atom_id res chain seq x y z
N MET A 1 -36.21 -5.66 14.19
CA MET A 1 -35.95 -6.65 13.13
C MET A 1 -34.45 -6.70 12.96
N ASP A 2 -33.77 -7.48 13.79
CA ASP A 2 -32.34 -7.76 13.64
C ASP A 2 -32.20 -9.02 12.80
N VAL A 3 -31.96 -8.83 11.51
CA VAL A 3 -31.46 -9.91 10.66
C VAL A 3 -29.95 -9.83 10.77
N ASP A 4 -29.36 -10.85 11.39
CA ASP A 4 -27.93 -11.08 11.56
C ASP A 4 -27.25 -11.19 10.17
N GLU A 5 -27.02 -10.05 9.51
CA GLU A 5 -26.29 -9.93 8.24
C GLU A 5 -24.78 -10.08 8.46
N ARG A 6 -24.36 -11.18 9.09
CA ARG A 6 -22.94 -11.51 9.08
C ARG A 6 -22.53 -11.82 7.65
N PRO A 7 -21.39 -11.27 7.17
CA PRO A 7 -20.89 -11.61 5.86
C PRO A 7 -20.70 -13.13 5.78
N LYS A 8 -21.44 -13.77 4.87
CA LYS A 8 -21.42 -15.24 4.69
C LYS A 8 -20.02 -15.75 4.32
N ARG A 9 -19.19 -14.87 3.75
CA ARG A 9 -17.78 -15.11 3.41
C ARG A 9 -16.98 -13.82 3.56
N VAL A 10 -15.72 -13.95 3.94
CA VAL A 10 -14.72 -12.89 4.03
C VAL A 10 -13.59 -13.17 3.05
N ARG A 11 -12.99 -12.12 2.49
CA ARG A 11 -11.81 -12.25 1.64
C ARG A 11 -10.56 -12.44 2.49
N VAL A 12 -9.70 -13.37 2.09
CA VAL A 12 -8.43 -13.61 2.75
C VAL A 12 -7.32 -13.58 1.72
N LYS A 13 -6.34 -12.70 1.97
CA LYS A 13 -5.15 -12.58 1.14
C LYS A 13 -3.93 -12.99 1.94
N VAL A 14 -3.18 -13.95 1.41
CA VAL A 14 -1.93 -14.40 2.04
C VAL A 14 -0.79 -13.98 1.15
N SER A 15 0.21 -13.30 1.72
CA SER A 15 1.40 -12.83 1.01
C SER A 15 2.65 -13.35 1.68
N ALA A 16 3.69 -13.67 0.92
CA ALA A 16 4.96 -14.16 1.44
C ALA A 16 6.12 -13.28 0.98
N PHE A 17 6.94 -12.84 1.92
CA PHE A 17 8.07 -11.96 1.67
C PHE A 17 9.35 -12.54 2.25
N SER A 18 10.44 -12.40 1.51
CA SER A 18 11.78 -12.78 1.96
C SER A 18 12.25 -11.83 3.06
N ASN A 19 12.87 -12.39 4.09
CA ASN A 19 13.61 -11.62 5.07
C ASN A 19 15.03 -11.25 4.59
N LEU A 20 15.44 -11.65 3.39
CA LEU A 20 16.72 -11.28 2.81
C LEU A 20 16.51 -10.13 1.84
N ASN A 21 17.48 -9.20 1.74
CA ASN A 21 17.50 -8.11 0.74
C ASN A 21 17.72 -8.60 -0.71
N VAL A 22 17.38 -9.85 -1.01
CA VAL A 22 17.50 -10.47 -2.32
C VAL A 22 16.14 -11.03 -2.71
N ALA A 23 15.67 -10.63 -3.88
CA ALA A 23 14.50 -11.23 -4.48
C ALA A 23 14.89 -12.58 -5.11
N GLU A 24 14.15 -13.63 -4.77
CA GLU A 24 14.29 -14.93 -5.41
C GLU A 24 13.06 -15.25 -6.25
N ARG A 25 13.27 -15.84 -7.42
CA ARG A 25 12.21 -16.09 -8.40
C ARG A 25 11.95 -17.57 -8.54
N GLN A 26 10.73 -17.90 -8.95
CA GLN A 26 10.34 -19.28 -9.28
C GLN A 26 10.55 -20.26 -8.12
N ILE A 27 10.26 -19.82 -6.90
CA ILE A 27 10.27 -20.69 -5.72
C ILE A 27 9.04 -21.58 -5.77
N ARG A 28 9.23 -22.90 -5.68
CA ARG A 28 8.14 -23.87 -5.64
C ARG A 28 7.28 -23.65 -4.41
N LEU A 29 5.96 -23.69 -4.58
CA LEU A 29 4.97 -23.67 -3.51
C LEU A 29 4.07 -24.89 -3.70
N GLY A 30 3.99 -25.76 -2.69
CA GLY A 30 3.14 -26.95 -2.75
C GLY A 30 1.67 -26.60 -2.63
N GLY A 31 1.30 -26.09 -1.46
CA GLY A 31 -0.08 -25.78 -1.10
C GLY A 31 -0.09 -24.97 0.18
N LEU A 32 -1.20 -24.25 0.41
CA LEU A 32 -1.43 -23.44 1.59
C LEU A 32 -2.63 -24.00 2.34
N VAL A 33 -2.51 -24.11 3.66
CA VAL A 33 -3.62 -24.46 4.55
C VAL A 33 -3.68 -23.45 5.69
N LEU A 34 -4.84 -22.81 5.87
CA LEU A 34 -5.12 -21.94 7.01
C LEU A 34 -6.01 -22.68 7.99
N CYS A 35 -5.60 -22.78 9.25
CA CYS A 35 -6.37 -23.49 10.27
C CYS A 35 -6.89 -22.54 11.36
N SER A 36 -8.18 -22.64 11.63
CA SER A 36 -8.81 -22.17 12.86
C SER A 36 -8.76 -23.28 13.93
N THR A 37 -9.40 -23.04 15.07
CA THR A 37 -9.56 -24.07 16.11
C THR A 37 -10.54 -25.18 15.71
N SER A 38 -11.40 -24.95 14.71
CA SER A 38 -12.50 -25.86 14.35
C SER A 38 -12.49 -26.33 12.90
N ALA A 39 -11.71 -25.71 12.02
CA ALA A 39 -11.64 -26.07 10.60
C ALA A 39 -10.31 -25.66 9.98
N CYS A 40 -9.93 -26.34 8.90
CA CYS A 40 -8.82 -25.95 8.04
C CYS A 40 -9.31 -25.69 6.62
N TYR A 41 -8.73 -24.69 5.98
CA TYR A 41 -9.10 -24.21 4.65
C TYR A 41 -7.88 -24.30 3.74
N GLN A 42 -8.03 -24.98 2.62
CA GLN A 42 -6.96 -25.17 1.64
C GLN A 42 -7.32 -24.42 0.35
N PRO A 43 -6.92 -23.14 0.22
CA PRO A 43 -7.08 -22.41 -1.02
C PRO A 43 -6.19 -22.98 -2.13
N GLU A 44 -6.58 -22.71 -3.37
CA GLU A 44 -5.71 -22.92 -4.52
C GLU A 44 -4.55 -21.92 -4.48
N THR A 45 -3.35 -22.40 -4.77
CA THR A 45 -2.12 -21.59 -4.81
C THR A 45 -1.41 -21.77 -6.14
N ALA A 46 -0.73 -20.72 -6.59
CA ALA A 46 0.18 -20.86 -7.72
C ALA A 46 1.33 -21.84 -7.36
N PRO A 47 1.74 -22.74 -8.27
CA PRO A 47 2.79 -23.72 -8.01
C PRO A 47 4.19 -23.10 -7.86
N TYR A 48 4.36 -21.87 -8.34
CA TYR A 48 5.59 -21.09 -8.23
C TYR A 48 5.27 -19.67 -7.82
N ILE A 49 6.15 -19.09 -7.00
CA ILE A 49 6.05 -17.72 -6.52
C ILE A 49 7.40 -17.01 -6.65
N ASP A 50 7.37 -15.68 -6.72
CA ASP A 50 8.55 -14.85 -6.54
C ASP A 50 8.58 -14.35 -5.10
N LEU A 51 9.62 -14.72 -4.36
CA LEU A 51 9.88 -14.15 -3.04
C LEU A 51 10.52 -12.78 -3.20
N ARG A 52 9.83 -11.76 -2.70
CA ARG A 52 10.22 -10.36 -2.81
C ARG A 52 10.43 -9.77 -1.42
N THR A 53 11.01 -8.58 -1.36
CA THR A 53 11.06 -7.79 -0.13
C THR A 53 10.03 -6.68 -0.18
N THR A 54 9.77 -6.04 0.96
CA THR A 54 8.87 -4.88 1.01
C THR A 54 9.46 -3.62 0.38
N SER A 55 10.75 -3.65 0.00
CA SER A 55 11.42 -2.56 -0.72
C SER A 55 11.09 -2.56 -2.22
N THR A 56 10.69 -3.72 -2.75
CA THR A 56 10.33 -3.89 -4.16
C THR A 56 8.83 -3.69 -4.36
N LEU A 57 8.49 -2.90 -5.38
CA LEU A 57 7.10 -2.63 -5.73
C LEU A 57 6.43 -3.88 -6.35
N GLY A 58 5.24 -4.21 -5.86
CA GLY A 58 4.37 -5.22 -6.44
C GLY A 58 3.80 -6.21 -5.42
N PRO A 59 2.68 -6.88 -5.75
CA PRO A 59 2.07 -7.86 -4.86
C PRO A 59 2.95 -9.11 -4.72
N ALA A 60 3.06 -9.62 -3.49
CA ALA A 60 3.72 -10.89 -3.17
C ALA A 60 2.69 -11.95 -2.71
N ASN A 61 1.49 -11.88 -3.29
CA ASN A 61 0.35 -12.69 -2.90
C ASN A 61 0.60 -14.13 -3.35
N ILE A 62 0.41 -15.07 -2.42
CA ILE A 62 0.48 -16.50 -2.69
C ILE A 62 -0.92 -17.14 -2.74
N ALA A 63 -1.91 -16.49 -2.14
CA ALA A 63 -3.32 -16.86 -2.21
C ALA A 63 -4.23 -15.63 -2.02
N ASP A 64 -5.38 -15.65 -2.67
CA ASP A 64 -6.45 -14.65 -2.53
C ASP A 64 -7.80 -15.33 -2.78
N PHE A 65 -8.60 -15.50 -1.72
CA PHE A 65 -9.78 -16.37 -1.76
C PHE A 65 -10.85 -15.94 -0.76
N MET A 66 -12.04 -16.52 -0.89
CA MET A 66 -13.17 -16.28 0.01
C MET A 66 -13.37 -17.48 0.95
N MET A 67 -13.54 -17.23 2.25
CA MET A 67 -13.83 -18.27 3.23
C MET A 67 -14.86 -17.82 4.28
N PRO A 68 -15.53 -18.73 5.00
CA PRO A 68 -16.37 -18.35 6.13
C PRO A 68 -15.57 -17.58 7.19
N PRO A 69 -16.18 -16.59 7.88
CA PRO A 69 -15.54 -15.92 9.01
C PRO A 69 -15.09 -16.94 10.06
N SER A 70 -13.81 -16.91 10.41
CA SER A 70 -13.23 -17.77 11.45
C SER A 70 -12.01 -17.10 12.08
N THR A 71 -11.56 -17.59 13.23
CA THR A 71 -10.34 -17.11 13.86
C THR A 71 -9.18 -17.99 13.41
N ILE A 72 -8.31 -17.46 12.55
CA ILE A 72 -7.13 -18.19 12.05
C ILE A 72 -6.06 -18.20 13.13
N THR A 73 -5.50 -19.38 13.40
CA THR A 73 -4.46 -19.57 14.41
C THR A 73 -3.15 -20.05 13.81
N HIS A 74 -3.21 -20.79 12.71
CA HIS A 74 -2.05 -21.42 12.11
C HIS A 74 -2.09 -21.34 10.58
N VAL A 75 -0.89 -21.26 10.01
CA VAL A 75 -0.64 -21.33 8.57
C VAL A 75 0.30 -22.51 8.32
N TYR A 76 -0.06 -23.36 7.36
CA TYR A 76 0.75 -24.49 6.93
C TYR A 76 1.01 -24.36 5.43
N LEU A 77 2.27 -24.55 5.05
CA LEU A 77 2.77 -24.62 3.69
C LEU A 77 3.20 -26.06 3.46
N THR A 78 2.48 -26.76 2.59
CA THR A 78 2.62 -28.21 2.46
C THR A 78 3.99 -28.59 1.88
N PRO A 79 4.60 -29.69 2.35
CA PRO A 79 5.87 -30.17 1.83
C PRO A 79 5.84 -30.43 0.32
N ILE A 80 6.98 -30.26 -0.33
CA ILE A 80 7.11 -30.44 -1.78
C ILE A 80 8.01 -31.63 -2.08
N ALA A 81 7.50 -32.61 -2.82
CA ALA A 81 8.30 -33.75 -3.24
C ALA A 81 9.50 -33.32 -4.12
N GLY A 82 10.67 -33.87 -3.82
CA GLY A 82 11.88 -33.71 -4.66
C GLY A 82 12.68 -32.42 -4.44
N GLY A 83 12.40 -31.63 -3.39
CA GLY A 83 13.34 -30.62 -2.88
C GLY A 83 12.94 -29.15 -3.09
N ALA A 84 13.66 -28.30 -2.33
CA ALA A 84 13.79 -26.85 -2.37
C ALA A 84 12.53 -26.06 -2.79
N GLY A 85 11.77 -25.59 -1.80
CA GLY A 85 10.64 -24.70 -2.01
C GLY A 85 10.21 -24.03 -0.71
N LEU A 86 9.06 -23.36 -0.72
CA LEU A 86 8.47 -22.75 0.46
C LEU A 86 7.56 -23.76 1.19
N GLU A 87 7.99 -24.21 2.37
CA GLU A 87 7.30 -25.22 3.17
C GLU A 87 7.42 -24.93 4.68
N GLY A 88 6.62 -25.63 5.48
CA GLY A 88 6.65 -25.54 6.94
C GLY A 88 5.37 -24.94 7.52
N SER A 89 5.38 -24.59 8.80
CA SER A 89 4.20 -24.07 9.47
C SER A 89 4.56 -22.93 10.40
N LEU A 90 3.58 -22.07 10.66
CA LEU A 90 3.71 -20.94 11.55
C LEU A 90 2.40 -20.75 12.32
N ALA A 91 2.51 -20.77 13.64
CA ALA A 91 1.44 -20.26 14.50
C ALA A 91 1.44 -18.74 14.44
N LEU A 92 0.28 -18.12 14.26
CA LEU A 92 0.18 -16.67 14.30
C LEU A 92 0.40 -16.20 15.74
N GLU A 93 1.31 -15.24 15.95
CA GLU A 93 1.59 -14.69 17.29
C GLU A 93 0.31 -14.20 17.98
N THR A 94 -0.60 -13.62 17.19
CA THR A 94 -1.96 -13.26 17.61
C THR A 94 -2.94 -13.95 16.68
N PRO A 95 -3.88 -14.75 17.19
CA PRO A 95 -4.95 -15.31 16.38
C PRO A 95 -5.67 -14.22 15.60
N PHE A 96 -5.86 -14.44 14.30
CA PHE A 96 -6.45 -13.45 13.43
C PHE A 96 -7.95 -13.64 13.32
N THR A 97 -8.70 -12.73 13.93
CA THR A 97 -10.16 -12.68 13.85
C THR A 97 -10.57 -11.63 12.83
N PHE A 98 -11.45 -12.02 11.90
CA PHE A 98 -12.04 -11.07 10.96
C PHE A 98 -13.03 -10.16 11.66
N ASP A 99 -12.86 -8.87 11.45
CA ASP A 99 -13.82 -7.87 11.88
C ASP A 99 -14.97 -7.78 10.86
N LYS A 100 -16.20 -7.68 11.36
CA LYS A 100 -17.43 -7.56 10.54
C LYS A 100 -17.45 -6.27 9.73
N ASP A 101 -16.74 -5.23 10.16
CA ASP A 101 -16.75 -3.91 9.53
C ASP A 101 -15.74 -3.81 8.38
N PHE A 102 -15.02 -4.89 8.07
CA PHE A 102 -13.99 -4.94 7.03
C PHE A 102 -14.32 -5.99 5.96
N PHE A 103 -13.81 -5.77 4.75
CA PHE A 103 -14.04 -6.67 3.59
C PHE A 103 -13.37 -8.04 3.73
N GLY A 104 -12.45 -8.15 4.67
CA GLY A 104 -11.63 -9.33 4.83
C GLY A 104 -10.34 -9.02 5.58
N GLY A 105 -9.36 -9.89 5.37
CA GLY A 105 -8.11 -9.82 6.08
C GLY A 105 -6.91 -10.27 5.27
N GLU A 106 -5.75 -9.85 5.72
CA GLU A 106 -4.47 -10.14 5.11
C GLU A 106 -3.55 -10.79 6.11
N ILE A 107 -2.87 -11.84 5.67
CA ILE A 107 -1.82 -12.51 6.42
C ILE A 107 -0.53 -12.33 5.63
N MET A 108 0.41 -11.60 6.22
CA MET A 108 1.78 -11.53 5.73
C MET A 108 2.62 -12.59 6.41
N LEU A 109 3.32 -13.39 5.62
CA LEU A 109 4.34 -14.32 6.06
C LEU A 109 5.71 -13.73 5.72
N VAL A 110 6.59 -13.67 6.72
CA VAL A 110 8.02 -13.44 6.52
C VAL A 110 8.70 -14.78 6.47
N VAL A 111 9.44 -15.05 5.40
CA VAL A 111 10.10 -16.34 5.16
C VAL A 111 11.61 -16.18 5.19
N ALA A 112 12.30 -17.21 5.67
CA ALA A 112 13.76 -17.28 5.72
C ALA A 112 14.26 -18.53 5.00
N LYS A 113 15.46 -18.43 4.43
CA LYS A 113 16.12 -19.58 3.81
C LYS A 113 16.50 -20.62 4.86
N ARG A 114 16.16 -21.89 4.61
CA ARG A 114 16.49 -23.03 5.46
C ARG A 114 17.04 -24.17 4.60
N GLY A 115 18.35 -24.36 4.63
CA GLY A 115 19.03 -25.25 3.70
C GLY A 115 18.79 -24.79 2.26
N ASN A 116 18.23 -25.68 1.44
CA ASN A 116 17.91 -25.38 0.04
C ASN A 116 16.50 -24.79 -0.17
N GLY A 117 15.67 -24.69 0.88
CA GLY A 117 14.29 -24.20 0.80
C GLY A 117 14.03 -22.95 1.62
N TYR A 118 12.75 -22.63 1.80
CA TYR A 118 12.24 -21.51 2.58
C TYR A 118 11.23 -21.99 3.61
N ALA A 119 11.24 -21.36 4.78
CA ALA A 119 10.24 -21.60 5.81
C ALA A 119 9.72 -20.27 6.39
N PRO A 120 8.44 -20.20 6.77
CA PRO A 120 7.91 -19.05 7.48
C PRO A 120 8.57 -18.92 8.86
N VAL A 121 8.96 -17.71 9.22
CA VAL A 121 9.64 -17.41 10.50
C VAL A 121 8.89 -16.38 11.34
N GLN A 122 8.14 -15.48 10.70
CA GLN A 122 7.28 -14.50 11.38
C GLN A 122 6.03 -14.23 10.55
N SER A 123 5.02 -13.65 11.18
CA SER A 123 3.80 -13.21 10.51
C SER A 123 3.35 -11.86 11.01
N ALA A 124 2.56 -11.18 10.19
CA ALA A 124 1.69 -10.11 10.65
C ALA A 124 0.34 -10.21 9.96
N THR A 125 -0.69 -9.68 10.60
CA THR A 125 -2.04 -9.69 10.09
C THR A 125 -2.58 -8.27 9.99
N GLY A 126 -3.38 -8.01 8.96
CA GLY A 126 -4.06 -6.73 8.76
C GLY A 126 -5.48 -6.96 8.30
N LEU A 127 -6.35 -6.00 8.52
CA LEU A 127 -7.69 -6.00 7.92
C LEU A 127 -7.60 -5.42 6.51
N ILE A 128 -8.45 -5.86 5.58
CA ILE A 128 -8.51 -5.26 4.24
C ILE A 128 -9.40 -4.02 4.33
N GLY A 129 -8.80 -2.83 4.21
CA GLY A 129 -9.58 -1.61 4.03
C GLY A 129 -10.23 -1.60 2.65
N GLY A 130 -11.50 -1.20 2.57
CA GLY A 130 -12.16 -1.02 1.28
C GLY A 130 -11.44 -0.02 0.38
N PRO A 131 -11.67 -0.02 -0.94
CA PRO A 131 -11.20 1.05 -1.81
C PRO A 131 -11.66 2.41 -1.26
N PRO A 132 -10.80 3.44 -1.24
CA PRO A 132 -9.53 3.56 -1.95
C PRO A 132 -8.28 3.18 -1.13
N SER A 133 -8.41 2.36 -0.08
CA SER A 133 -7.26 2.01 0.76
C SER A 133 -6.26 1.08 0.07
N THR A 134 -5.00 1.19 0.46
CA THR A 134 -3.90 0.35 -0.02
C THR A 134 -3.22 -0.29 1.19
N SER A 135 -3.12 -1.63 1.18
CA SER A 135 -2.34 -2.34 2.18
C SER A 135 -0.84 -2.10 2.01
N VAL A 136 -0.17 -1.84 3.13
CA VAL A 136 1.27 -1.67 3.23
C VAL A 136 1.83 -2.78 4.11
N TYR A 137 2.84 -3.47 3.58
CA TYR A 137 3.54 -4.56 4.23
C TYR A 137 4.90 -4.07 4.70
N TYR A 138 5.23 -4.28 5.97
CA TYR A 138 6.50 -3.86 6.54
C TYR A 138 7.26 -5.03 7.17
N ILE A 139 8.57 -5.12 6.92
CA ILE A 139 9.45 -6.10 7.57
C ILE A 139 10.65 -5.35 8.18
N PRO A 140 10.99 -5.56 9.47
CA PRO A 140 11.98 -4.75 10.20
C PRO A 140 13.37 -4.65 9.57
N ASN A 141 13.80 -5.67 8.83
CA ASN A 141 15.17 -5.76 8.31
C ASN A 141 15.32 -5.21 6.88
N THR A 142 14.24 -4.75 6.26
CA THR A 142 14.26 -4.15 4.92
C THR A 142 13.56 -2.80 4.94
N ALA A 143 13.96 -1.89 4.06
CA ALA A 143 13.14 -0.70 3.83
C ALA A 143 11.82 -1.10 3.13
N THR A 144 10.74 -0.41 3.42
CA THR A 144 9.46 -0.56 2.72
C THR A 144 9.20 0.64 1.83
N VAL A 145 8.81 0.39 0.58
CA VAL A 145 8.37 1.45 -0.34
C VAL A 145 6.98 1.10 -0.85
N ALA A 146 5.99 1.93 -0.49
CA ALA A 146 4.61 1.76 -0.93
C ALA A 146 4.18 2.92 -1.83
N ARG A 147 3.65 2.57 -3.01
CA ARG A 147 2.99 3.52 -3.90
C ARG A 147 1.50 3.52 -3.59
N LEU A 148 0.99 4.69 -3.26
CA LEU A 148 -0.38 4.93 -2.89
C LEU A 148 -1.07 5.73 -4.01
N PRO A 149 -2.41 5.78 -4.04
CA PRO A 149 -3.14 6.64 -4.96
C PRO A 149 -2.68 8.11 -4.87
N LYS A 150 -2.96 8.88 -5.93
CA LYS A 150 -2.62 10.32 -6.03
C LYS A 150 -1.12 10.61 -5.96
N ASP A 151 -0.31 9.74 -6.55
CA ASP A 151 1.16 9.86 -6.65
C ASP A 151 1.85 10.06 -5.29
N VAL A 152 1.29 9.46 -4.24
CA VAL A 152 1.89 9.45 -2.91
C VAL A 152 2.81 8.24 -2.79
N VAL A 153 4.02 8.46 -2.29
CA VAL A 153 4.98 7.40 -1.98
C VAL A 153 5.29 7.45 -0.48
N LEU A 154 5.00 6.35 0.21
CA LEU A 154 5.38 6.13 1.59
C LEU A 154 6.65 5.29 1.63
N THR A 155 7.67 5.77 2.34
CA THR A 155 8.91 5.03 2.59
C THR A 155 9.11 4.87 4.09
N LEU A 156 9.25 3.62 4.54
CA LEU A 156 9.64 3.29 5.91
C LEU A 156 11.04 2.67 5.91
N PRO A 157 12.01 3.21 6.65
CA PRO A 157 13.34 2.62 6.71
C PRO A 157 13.33 1.27 7.46
N ALA A 158 14.38 0.47 7.24
CA ALA A 158 14.65 -0.68 8.10
C ALA A 158 14.77 -0.21 9.57
N GLY A 159 14.22 -0.98 10.50
CA GLY A 159 14.17 -0.66 11.93
C GLY A 159 13.14 0.40 12.32
N ALA A 160 12.34 0.94 11.39
CA ALA A 160 11.21 1.82 11.72
C ALA A 160 10.20 1.19 12.68
N MET A 161 9.97 -0.12 12.60
CA MET A 161 9.18 -0.87 13.59
C MET A 161 9.92 -2.13 14.02
N ALA A 162 9.70 -2.56 15.27
CA ALA A 162 10.39 -3.71 15.85
C ALA A 162 9.88 -5.07 15.34
N ARG A 163 8.67 -5.11 14.77
CA ARG A 163 8.02 -6.33 14.28
C ARG A 163 7.44 -6.14 12.87
N PRO A 164 7.24 -7.21 12.11
CA PRO A 164 6.49 -7.14 10.86
C PRO A 164 5.09 -6.57 11.10
N ALA A 165 4.56 -5.82 10.13
CA ALA A 165 3.25 -5.21 10.25
C ALA A 165 2.53 -5.19 8.89
N VAL A 166 1.19 -5.26 8.95
CA VAL A 166 0.30 -5.00 7.82
C VAL A 166 -0.68 -3.92 8.25
N PHE A 167 -0.74 -2.83 7.51
CA PHE A 167 -1.65 -1.71 7.80
C PHE A 167 -2.18 -1.12 6.49
N ASN A 168 -3.36 -0.53 6.55
CA ASN A 168 -3.94 0.16 5.41
C ASN A 168 -3.51 1.62 5.41
N THR A 169 -3.24 2.13 4.22
CA THR A 169 -3.00 3.56 4.00
C THR A 169 -3.98 4.08 2.97
N LEU A 170 -4.62 5.21 3.28
CA LEU A 170 -5.53 5.91 2.37
C LEU A 170 -4.90 7.24 1.97
N ALA A 171 -4.85 7.53 0.68
CA ALA A 171 -4.47 8.83 0.16
C ALA A 171 -5.69 9.48 -0.51
N HIS A 172 -6.24 10.51 0.11
CA HIS A 172 -7.49 11.13 -0.35
C HIS A 172 -7.38 12.64 -0.54
N ASP A 173 -8.29 13.18 -1.35
CA ASP A 173 -8.33 14.60 -1.69
C ASP A 173 -9.36 15.29 -0.79
N THR A 174 -8.88 16.18 0.08
CA THR A 174 -9.71 16.93 1.04
C THR A 174 -10.05 18.35 0.60
N GLY A 175 -9.71 18.75 -0.63
CA GLY A 175 -9.78 20.16 -1.03
C GLY A 175 -8.45 20.91 -0.92
N ASN A 176 -7.43 20.31 -0.28
CA ASN A 176 -6.12 20.91 -0.07
C ASN A 176 -5.18 20.77 -1.29
N ARG A 177 -4.08 21.55 -1.30
CA ARG A 177 -3.06 21.49 -2.36
C ARG A 177 -2.40 20.10 -2.47
N PHE A 178 -2.28 19.40 -1.35
CA PHE A 178 -1.68 18.07 -1.27
C PHE A 178 -2.71 17.06 -0.73
N PRO A 179 -2.61 15.78 -1.11
CA PRO A 179 -3.48 14.74 -0.56
C PRO A 179 -3.29 14.58 0.95
N MET A 180 -4.36 14.24 1.65
CA MET A 180 -4.29 13.75 3.03
C MET A 180 -3.99 12.26 3.00
N VAL A 181 -3.09 11.83 3.88
CA VAL A 181 -2.72 10.43 4.03
C VAL A 181 -3.17 9.97 5.41
N ASP A 182 -3.91 8.88 5.49
CA ASP A 182 -4.31 8.26 6.75
C ASP A 182 -3.78 6.83 6.82
N VAL A 183 -3.36 6.41 8.01
CA VAL A 183 -2.86 5.06 8.25
C VAL A 183 -3.71 4.40 9.33
N TYR A 184 -4.18 3.19 9.06
CA TYR A 184 -4.97 2.40 9.99
C TYR A 184 -4.55 0.92 10.02
N PRO A 185 -4.33 0.32 11.21
CA PRO A 185 -4.29 0.98 12.50
C PRO A 185 -3.13 1.98 12.58
N TYR A 186 -3.17 2.89 13.54
CA TYR A 186 -2.04 3.78 13.77
C TYR A 186 -0.80 2.97 14.13
N VAL A 187 0.33 3.33 13.52
CA VAL A 187 1.63 2.69 13.75
C VAL A 187 2.59 3.68 14.43
N ASP A 188 3.34 3.17 15.39
CA ASP A 188 4.40 3.93 16.08
C ASP A 188 5.75 3.58 15.46
N LEU A 189 6.49 4.62 15.05
CA LEU A 189 7.77 4.45 14.37
C LEU A 189 8.94 4.82 15.30
N ALA A 190 9.83 3.86 15.54
CA ALA A 190 11.09 4.09 16.23
C ALA A 190 12.07 4.93 15.39
N VAL A 191 12.03 4.74 14.07
CA VAL A 191 12.79 5.54 13.09
C VAL A 191 11.81 6.23 12.15
N PRO A 192 11.93 7.56 11.93
CA PRO A 192 10.98 8.27 11.09
C PRO A 192 10.92 7.75 9.65
N GLY A 193 9.71 7.60 9.13
CA GLY A 193 9.47 7.37 7.70
C GLY A 193 9.40 8.69 6.91
N THR A 194 9.25 8.58 5.59
CA THR A 194 8.98 9.71 4.70
C THR A 194 7.72 9.49 3.87
N ILE A 195 6.99 10.57 3.60
CA ILE A 195 5.90 10.62 2.64
C ILE A 195 6.24 11.67 1.59
N ASP A 196 6.39 11.23 0.35
CA ASP A 196 6.56 12.07 -0.83
C ASP A 196 5.22 12.19 -1.55
N MET A 197 4.78 13.42 -1.81
CA MET A 197 3.50 13.69 -2.43
C MET A 197 3.62 14.81 -3.46
N ARG A 198 2.83 14.72 -4.54
CA ARG A 198 2.69 15.79 -5.53
C ARG A 198 1.45 16.62 -5.25
N ALA A 199 1.50 17.90 -5.63
CA ALA A 199 0.33 18.75 -5.56
C ALA A 199 -0.77 18.25 -6.52
N ILE A 200 -2.02 18.30 -6.06
CA ILE A 200 -3.19 17.96 -6.86
C ILE A 200 -3.47 19.14 -7.79
N ALA A 201 -3.40 18.90 -9.11
CA ALA A 201 -3.79 19.90 -10.10
C ALA A 201 -5.30 20.17 -9.99
N ARG A 202 -5.67 21.42 -9.72
CA ARG A 202 -7.07 21.86 -9.70
C ARG A 202 -7.28 22.90 -10.78
N PRO A 203 -8.37 22.82 -11.57
CA PRO A 203 -8.75 23.95 -12.40
C PRO A 203 -9.01 25.16 -11.50
N PRO A 204 -8.68 26.39 -11.94
CA PRO A 204 -8.98 27.60 -11.19
C PRO A 204 -10.47 27.63 -10.85
N LYS A 205 -10.80 27.79 -9.56
CA LYS A 205 -12.18 28.10 -9.13
C LYS A 205 -12.55 29.45 -9.75
N GLY A 206 -13.31 29.43 -10.85
CA GLY A 206 -13.74 30.65 -11.54
C GLY A 206 -14.04 30.52 -13.03
N LEU A 207 -13.69 29.42 -13.71
CA LEU A 207 -14.14 29.18 -15.08
C LEU A 207 -15.51 28.50 -15.06
N THR A 208 -16.56 29.29 -14.87
CA THR A 208 -17.91 28.88 -15.25
C THR A 208 -17.90 28.43 -16.70
N ALA A 209 -18.20 27.16 -16.95
CA ALA A 209 -18.56 26.65 -18.26
C ALA A 209 -19.80 27.43 -18.75
N GLY A 210 -19.57 28.46 -19.56
CA GLY A 210 -20.62 29.39 -19.95
C GLY A 210 -20.16 30.71 -20.56
N ALA A 211 -18.86 31.02 -20.57
CA ALA A 211 -18.37 32.09 -21.43
C ALA A 211 -18.36 31.58 -22.89
N PRO A 212 -19.16 32.16 -23.81
CA PRO A 212 -19.03 31.83 -25.23
C PRO A 212 -17.59 32.14 -25.68
N PRO A 213 -17.05 31.39 -26.66
CA PRO A 213 -15.71 31.64 -27.17
C PRO A 213 -15.61 33.13 -27.57
N PRO A 214 -14.51 33.82 -27.24
CA PRO A 214 -14.33 35.19 -27.70
C PRO A 214 -14.42 35.18 -29.23
N THR A 215 -15.36 35.95 -29.76
CA THR A 215 -15.49 36.21 -31.19
C THR A 215 -14.11 36.63 -31.70
N PRO A 216 -13.55 36.00 -32.75
CA PRO A 216 -12.27 36.43 -33.27
C PRO A 216 -12.41 37.88 -33.74
N ALA A 217 -11.74 38.78 -33.01
CA ALA A 217 -11.58 40.15 -33.47
C ALA A 217 -10.77 40.06 -34.77
N VAL A 218 -11.39 40.49 -35.87
CA VAL A 218 -10.68 40.68 -37.14
C VAL A 218 -9.60 41.71 -36.87
N ALA A 219 -8.36 41.23 -36.76
CA ALA A 219 -7.20 42.10 -36.68
C ALA A 219 -7.05 42.80 -38.04
N MET A 220 -7.50 44.06 -38.13
CA MET A 220 -6.95 44.97 -39.13
C MET A 220 -5.46 45.08 -38.81
N VAL A 221 -4.62 44.69 -39.77
CA VAL A 221 -3.17 44.81 -39.71
C VAL A 221 -2.80 46.26 -40.02
N PRO A 222 -2.05 46.97 -39.15
CA PRO A 222 -1.12 47.99 -39.61
C PRO A 222 0.33 47.50 -39.46
N ALA A 223 1.17 48.09 -40.31
CA ALA A 223 2.55 47.79 -40.67
C ALA A 223 3.56 47.60 -39.50
N PRO A 224 4.72 46.97 -39.75
CA PRO A 224 5.62 46.53 -38.69
C PRO A 224 6.51 47.66 -38.17
N ALA A 225 6.64 47.75 -36.84
CA ALA A 225 7.70 48.46 -36.16
C ALA A 225 8.41 47.52 -35.16
N TYR A 226 9.73 47.40 -35.34
CA TYR A 226 10.65 46.63 -34.50
C TYR A 226 11.02 47.40 -33.20
N PRO A 227 11.68 46.77 -32.21
CA PRO A 227 11.10 46.47 -30.91
C PRO A 227 11.52 47.45 -29.81
N ALA A 228 10.69 47.56 -28.76
CA ALA A 228 11.11 48.15 -27.50
C ALA A 228 10.78 47.19 -26.35
N ASN A 229 11.82 46.81 -25.62
CA ASN A 229 11.78 46.14 -24.32
C ASN A 229 10.72 46.72 -23.38
N ARG A 230 9.93 45.82 -22.75
CA ARG A 230 9.61 45.77 -21.30
C ARG A 230 8.64 44.61 -21.06
N GLN A 231 9.11 43.55 -20.41
CA GLN A 231 8.94 43.29 -18.96
C GLN A 231 7.51 42.87 -18.58
N GLY A 232 7.41 41.64 -18.08
CA GLY A 232 6.37 41.27 -17.11
C GLY A 232 5.18 40.51 -17.67
N ALA A 233 5.38 39.23 -17.97
CA ALA A 233 4.38 38.23 -17.63
C ALA A 233 5.07 37.23 -16.71
N PRO A 234 4.54 36.97 -15.49
CA PRO A 234 4.93 35.77 -14.79
C PRO A 234 4.45 34.62 -15.68
N VAL A 235 5.41 33.85 -16.20
CA VAL A 235 5.12 32.49 -16.63
C VAL A 235 4.60 31.82 -15.37
N ASP A 236 3.30 31.50 -15.33
CA ASP A 236 2.73 30.71 -14.26
C ASP A 236 3.59 29.46 -14.12
N ASP A 237 4.29 29.40 -12.99
CA ASP A 237 5.00 28.24 -12.52
C ASP A 237 3.98 27.09 -12.43
N ASN A 238 3.89 26.30 -13.50
CA ASN A 238 3.58 24.88 -13.44
C ASN A 238 4.70 24.14 -12.68
N ALA A 239 5.14 24.71 -11.55
CA ALA A 239 6.00 24.07 -10.58
C ALA A 239 5.21 22.86 -10.08
N THR A 240 5.64 21.71 -10.58
CA THR A 240 5.25 20.39 -10.10
C THR A 240 5.77 20.28 -8.67
N SER A 241 5.10 20.96 -7.73
CA SER A 241 5.58 21.09 -6.36
C SER A 241 5.41 19.75 -5.66
N SER A 242 6.53 19.11 -5.32
CA SER A 242 6.57 17.97 -4.42
C SER A 242 6.70 18.43 -2.96
N LYS A 243 6.18 17.63 -2.03
CA LYS A 243 6.38 17.80 -0.59
C LYS A 243 6.86 16.47 0.00
N THR A 244 7.92 16.52 0.79
CA THR A 244 8.38 15.41 1.64
C THR A 244 8.06 15.73 3.09
N THR A 245 7.44 14.79 3.81
CA THR A 245 7.14 14.94 5.25
C THR A 245 7.72 13.77 6.03
N PHE A 246 8.37 14.04 7.16
CA PHE A 246 8.85 13.01 8.08
C PHE A 246 7.76 12.62 9.06
N ILE A 247 7.66 11.32 9.35
CA ILE A 247 6.57 10.76 10.14
C ILE A 247 7.07 9.96 11.33
N LYS A 248 6.49 10.17 12.52
CA LYS A 248 6.80 9.42 13.75
C LYS A 248 5.62 8.64 14.31
N THR A 249 4.38 9.12 14.12
CA THR A 249 3.12 8.47 14.51
C THR A 249 2.02 8.72 13.47
N GLY A 250 1.02 7.84 13.41
CA GLY A 250 0.11 7.67 12.26
C GLY A 250 -0.98 8.73 11.98
N VAL A 251 -0.89 9.96 12.48
CA VAL A 251 -1.84 11.04 12.12
C VAL A 251 -1.12 12.13 11.31
N PHE A 252 -1.45 12.30 10.02
CA PHE A 252 -0.75 13.23 9.13
C PHE A 252 -1.57 14.48 8.82
N HIS A 253 -1.38 15.55 9.61
CA HIS A 253 -1.92 16.86 9.28
C HIS A 253 -0.93 17.64 8.42
N GLY A 254 -1.24 17.74 7.12
CA GLY A 254 -0.47 18.53 6.17
C GLY A 254 -0.71 20.03 6.29
N TYR A 255 -0.26 20.69 7.36
CA TYR A 255 -0.22 22.15 7.38
C TYR A 255 0.96 22.67 6.54
N PRO A 256 0.80 23.77 5.79
CA PRO A 256 1.92 24.47 5.18
C PRO A 256 2.75 25.17 6.26
N VAL A 257 4.01 24.79 6.40
CA VAL A 257 4.99 25.61 7.11
C VAL A 257 5.22 26.85 6.25
N ARG A 258 4.76 28.02 6.71
CA ARG A 258 5.17 29.29 6.10
C ARG A 258 6.64 29.51 6.44
N PRO A 259 7.52 29.83 5.47
CA PRO A 259 8.86 30.30 5.79
C PRO A 259 8.73 31.62 6.58
N ARG A 260 9.48 31.72 7.68
CA ARG A 260 9.75 32.98 8.37
C ARG A 260 10.85 33.73 7.65
#